data_AF-A0A9E2C298-F1
#
_entry.id   AF-A0A9E2C298-F1
#
_cell.length_a   1.000
_cell.length_b   1.000
_cell.length_c   1.000
_cell.angle_alpha   90.00
_cell.angle_beta   90.00
_cell.angle_gamma   90.00
#
_symmetry.space_group_name_H-M   'P 1'
#
loop_
_entity.id
_entity.type
_entity.pdbx_description
1 polymer ?
#
loop_
_entity_poly.entity_id
_entity_poly.type
_entity_poly.pdbx_seq_one_letter_code
_entity_poly.pdbx_strand_id
1 'polypeptide(L)'
;MKHTIRQPSAFRPSTLRLAGALALASLCAPSFAAFVTLPTSGTIMTPCGDSGNGNSTAVTCAAGSVSTATSGYSLLTSTSQSIIAGSTNVGTLYDRVYGDGGGGYIFGMRIDMNDEVWDSSGLTFEVNDMFRSGFSSAATVAGGYSKVDITGITDEYARSIGRSSKGLNETGVGSYDADWVRFETDVNVEDPDDTSPGTSAWYWVKITGASGWTTTEDAIRLWEGGEEDQTLYSIYLTGYTPTYSGARLAASSLAPVPEPSTYAMLLAGLGAVGMIARRRRMR
;
A
#
# COMPACT_ATOMS: atom_id res chain seq x y z
N MET A 1 68.08 5.87 75.62
CA MET A 1 66.98 6.55 74.92
C MET A 1 65.93 5.52 74.55
N LYS A 2 64.82 5.47 75.30
CA LYS A 2 63.66 4.60 75.04
C LYS A 2 62.62 5.45 74.29
N HIS A 3 62.32 5.12 73.04
CA HIS A 3 61.21 5.71 72.31
C HIS A 3 59.98 4.81 72.42
N THR A 4 58.97 5.34 73.10
CA THR A 4 57.68 4.71 73.36
C THR A 4 56.74 4.87 72.16
N ILE A 5 56.25 3.73 71.68
CA ILE A 5 55.21 3.56 70.67
C ILE A 5 53.85 3.94 71.27
N ARG A 6 53.04 4.76 70.57
CA ARG A 6 51.59 4.87 70.81
C ARG A 6 50.82 4.59 69.52
N GLN A 7 49.82 3.73 69.68
CA GLN A 7 48.95 3.16 68.66
C GLN A 7 47.80 4.10 68.21
N PRO A 8 47.13 3.77 67.08
CA PRO A 8 46.23 4.67 66.36
C PRO A 8 44.78 4.64 66.86
N SER A 9 44.08 5.77 66.75
CA SER A 9 42.64 5.89 66.98
C SER A 9 41.84 5.50 65.73
N ALA A 10 40.99 4.48 65.89
CA ALA A 10 40.12 3.94 64.87
C ALA A 10 38.97 4.90 64.51
N PHE A 11 38.91 5.32 63.25
CA PHE A 11 37.76 6.01 62.67
C PHE A 11 36.80 4.94 62.11
N ARG A 12 35.60 4.81 62.67
CA ARG A 12 34.54 3.94 62.13
C ARG A 12 33.72 4.72 61.10
N PRO A 13 33.63 4.28 59.83
CA PRO A 13 32.68 4.85 58.89
C PRO A 13 31.27 4.30 59.17
N SER A 14 30.34 5.21 59.44
CA SER A 14 28.91 4.93 59.54
C SER A 14 28.37 4.49 58.19
N THR A 15 27.94 3.24 58.09
CA THR A 15 27.28 2.68 56.89
C THR A 15 25.84 3.18 56.82
N LEU A 16 25.65 4.31 56.13
CA LEU A 16 24.32 4.80 55.76
C LEU A 16 23.77 3.88 54.66
N ARG A 17 22.90 2.93 55.03
CA ARG A 17 22.16 2.10 54.08
C ARG A 17 21.07 2.94 53.43
N LEU A 18 21.36 3.49 52.24
CA LEU A 18 20.36 4.09 51.38
C LEU A 18 19.53 2.95 50.75
N ALA A 19 18.35 2.69 51.29
CA ALA A 19 17.36 1.85 50.64
C ALA A 19 16.80 2.62 49.43
N GLY A 20 17.39 2.40 48.25
CA GLY A 20 16.87 2.94 47.01
C GLY A 20 15.56 2.26 46.65
N ALA A 21 14.44 2.94 46.91
CA ALA A 21 13.16 2.59 46.31
C ALA A 21 13.24 2.90 44.81
N LEU A 22 13.53 1.88 44.01
CA LEU A 22 13.46 1.95 42.55
C LEU A 22 11.98 1.98 42.18
N ALA A 23 11.39 3.17 42.16
CA ALA A 23 10.06 3.38 41.62
C ALA A 23 10.13 3.07 40.11
N LEU A 24 9.62 1.89 39.71
CA LEU A 24 9.29 1.63 38.31
C LEU A 24 8.16 2.60 37.94
N ALA A 25 8.53 3.76 37.42
CA ALA A 25 7.62 4.58 36.65
C ALA A 25 7.28 3.79 35.39
N SER A 26 6.18 3.05 35.43
CA SER A 26 5.52 2.51 34.25
C SER A 26 5.04 3.70 33.42
N LEU A 27 5.95 4.26 32.62
CA LEU A 27 5.61 5.19 31.56
C LEU A 27 4.66 4.43 30.63
N CYS A 28 3.37 4.70 30.78
CA CYS A 28 2.38 4.33 29.77
C CYS A 28 2.72 5.17 28.55
N ALA A 29 3.62 4.65 27.71
CA ALA A 29 3.78 5.18 26.37
C ALA A 29 2.42 5.06 25.69
N PRO A 30 1.93 6.10 25.02
CA PRO A 30 0.71 5.99 24.25
C PRO A 30 0.89 4.82 23.28
N SER A 31 0.01 3.82 23.36
CA SER A 31 -0.06 2.79 22.34
C SER A 31 -0.57 3.47 21.08
N PHE A 32 0.34 3.93 20.22
CA PHE A 32 -0.01 4.23 18.85
C PHE A 32 -0.65 2.97 18.28
N ALA A 33 -1.76 3.13 17.59
CA ALA A 33 -2.32 2.00 16.90
C ALA A 33 -1.31 1.44 15.89
N ALA A 34 -1.52 0.18 15.58
CA ALA A 34 -0.68 -0.58 14.70
C ALA A 34 -1.46 -0.93 13.45
N PHE A 35 -0.77 -1.52 12.48
CA PHE A 35 -1.42 -2.24 11.39
C PHE A 35 -2.56 -3.11 11.89
N VAL A 36 -3.73 -2.99 11.24
CA VAL A 36 -4.90 -3.82 11.53
C VAL A 36 -4.87 -5.05 10.65
N THR A 37 -5.08 -6.24 11.25
CA THR A 37 -5.26 -7.46 10.47
C THR A 37 -6.56 -7.36 9.68
N LEU A 38 -6.51 -7.57 8.36
CA LEU A 38 -7.68 -7.38 7.52
C LEU A 38 -8.57 -8.64 7.51
N PRO A 39 -9.88 -8.51 7.80
CA PRO A 39 -10.80 -9.64 7.80
C PRO A 39 -10.91 -10.34 6.44
N THR A 40 -11.14 -11.66 6.46
CA THR A 40 -11.40 -12.48 5.27
C THR A 40 -12.85 -12.96 5.18
N SER A 41 -13.68 -12.63 6.17
CA SER A 41 -15.10 -12.97 6.23
C SER A 41 -15.84 -11.98 7.12
N GLY A 42 -17.16 -11.94 7.03
CA GLY A 42 -17.97 -10.98 7.77
C GLY A 42 -17.81 -9.56 7.23
N THR A 43 -17.67 -8.57 8.10
CA THR A 43 -17.42 -7.18 7.73
C THR A 43 -16.01 -7.03 7.19
N ILE A 44 -15.88 -6.88 5.87
CA ILE A 44 -14.58 -6.85 5.18
C ILE A 44 -13.84 -5.53 5.35
N MET A 45 -14.57 -4.42 5.38
CA MET A 45 -14.00 -3.09 5.56
C MET A 45 -13.85 -2.79 7.05
N THR A 46 -12.63 -2.48 7.49
CA THR A 46 -12.34 -2.02 8.84
C THR A 46 -12.39 -0.50 8.87
N PRO A 47 -13.34 0.12 9.59
CA PRO A 47 -13.39 1.56 9.73
C PRO A 47 -12.16 2.06 10.48
N CYS A 48 -11.53 3.08 9.92
CA CYS A 48 -10.36 3.71 10.52
C CYS A 48 -10.75 4.94 11.37
N GLY A 49 -11.94 5.50 11.11
CA GLY A 49 -12.57 6.54 11.93
C GLY A 49 -12.17 7.96 11.54
N ASP A 50 -12.06 8.25 10.24
CA ASP A 50 -11.72 9.59 9.81
C ASP A 50 -12.71 10.66 10.33
N SER A 51 -12.20 11.87 10.54
CA SER A 51 -12.95 13.02 11.02
C SER A 51 -13.18 14.08 9.95
N GLY A 52 -12.92 13.82 8.65
CA GLY A 52 -13.20 14.75 7.54
C GLY A 52 -12.46 16.10 7.60
N ASN A 53 -11.44 16.24 8.45
CA ASN A 53 -10.79 17.53 8.71
C ASN A 53 -9.25 17.40 8.82
N GLY A 54 -8.66 16.30 8.32
CA GLY A 54 -7.20 16.05 8.39
C GLY A 54 -6.61 15.93 9.80
N ASN A 55 -7.45 15.94 10.84
CA ASN A 55 -7.06 15.95 12.25
C ASN A 55 -7.57 14.72 13.02
N SER A 56 -7.98 13.67 12.30
CA SER A 56 -8.48 12.46 12.95
C SER A 56 -7.41 11.88 13.86
N THR A 57 -7.74 11.85 15.15
CA THR A 57 -7.02 11.10 16.18
C THR A 57 -7.56 9.67 16.29
N ALA A 58 -8.49 9.27 15.41
CA ALA A 58 -9.02 7.91 15.42
C ALA A 58 -7.90 6.95 15.05
N VAL A 59 -7.55 6.17 16.07
CA VAL A 59 -6.30 5.45 16.11
C VAL A 59 -6.37 4.21 15.24
N THR A 60 -7.54 3.59 15.02
CA THR A 60 -7.65 2.16 14.64
C THR A 60 -6.65 1.70 13.59
N CYS A 61 -6.49 2.42 12.46
CA CYS A 61 -5.58 2.06 11.37
C CYS A 61 -4.30 2.93 11.29
N ALA A 62 -4.11 3.86 12.21
CA ALA A 62 -3.01 4.83 12.18
C ALA A 62 -1.70 4.20 12.64
N ALA A 63 -0.81 3.88 11.71
CA ALA A 63 0.53 3.32 11.94
C ALA A 63 1.59 4.38 12.34
N GLY A 64 1.16 5.59 12.73
CA GLY A 64 2.03 6.68 13.17
C GLY A 64 2.67 7.48 12.03
N SER A 65 3.99 7.70 12.12
CA SER A 65 4.83 8.27 11.05
C SER A 65 5.31 7.19 10.09
N VAL A 66 5.90 7.58 8.95
CA VAL A 66 6.55 6.62 8.03
C VAL A 66 7.60 5.80 8.77
N SER A 67 8.44 6.46 9.57
CA SER A 67 9.48 5.80 10.39
C SER A 67 8.91 4.80 11.41
N THR A 68 7.72 5.06 11.95
CA THR A 68 7.04 4.15 12.88
C THR A 68 6.45 2.96 12.11
N ALA A 69 5.72 3.22 11.03
CA ALA A 69 5.07 2.20 10.21
C ALA A 69 6.07 1.20 9.62
N THR A 70 7.27 1.66 9.25
CA THR A 70 8.30 0.83 8.63
C THR A 70 9.37 0.36 9.61
N SER A 71 9.16 0.53 10.92
CA SER A 71 10.11 0.12 11.95
C SER A 71 10.41 -1.38 11.86
N GLY A 72 11.70 -1.74 11.83
CA GLY A 72 12.17 -3.12 11.63
C GLY A 72 12.24 -3.57 10.16
N TYR A 73 11.90 -2.70 9.21
CA TYR A 73 12.01 -2.97 7.78
C TYR A 73 13.00 -1.99 7.12
N SER A 74 13.70 -2.46 6.08
CA SER A 74 14.57 -1.63 5.24
C SER A 74 13.89 -1.31 3.93
N LEU A 75 14.01 -0.07 3.45
CA LEU A 75 13.52 0.31 2.12
C LEU A 75 14.31 -0.47 1.05
N LEU A 76 13.61 -1.22 0.22
CA LEU A 76 14.20 -2.03 -0.86
C LEU A 76 14.13 -1.31 -2.19
N THR A 77 13.02 -0.62 -2.47
CA THR A 77 12.82 0.13 -3.70
C THR A 77 11.75 1.22 -3.53
N SER A 78 11.81 2.25 -4.36
CA SER A 78 10.83 3.33 -4.45
C SER A 78 10.73 3.79 -5.90
N THR A 79 9.53 4.16 -6.34
CA THR A 79 9.31 4.80 -7.64
C THR A 79 8.25 5.90 -7.52
N SER A 80 8.16 6.75 -8.54
CA SER A 80 7.07 7.70 -8.74
C SER A 80 6.68 7.74 -10.21
N GLN A 81 5.41 7.95 -10.50
CA GLN A 81 4.90 8.10 -11.87
C GLN A 81 3.71 9.05 -11.93
N SER A 82 3.50 9.67 -13.09
CA SER A 82 2.30 10.48 -13.34
C SER A 82 1.04 9.64 -13.32
N ILE A 83 -0.05 10.24 -12.84
CA ILE A 83 -1.40 9.68 -12.87
C ILE A 83 -2.10 10.32 -14.07
N ILE A 84 -2.47 9.51 -15.06
CA ILE A 84 -3.10 10.01 -16.29
C ILE A 84 -4.56 9.57 -16.32
N ALA A 85 -5.49 10.53 -16.26
CA ALA A 85 -6.92 10.32 -16.47
C ALA A 85 -7.28 10.78 -17.89
N GLY A 86 -7.68 9.85 -18.76
CA GLY A 86 -7.85 10.15 -20.19
C GLY A 86 -6.54 10.61 -20.84
N SER A 87 -6.41 11.91 -21.09
CA SER A 87 -5.19 12.55 -21.60
C SER A 87 -4.56 13.56 -20.63
N THR A 88 -5.17 13.76 -19.46
CA THR A 88 -4.78 14.79 -18.49
C THR A 88 -3.92 14.16 -17.41
N ASN A 89 -2.82 14.83 -17.06
CA ASN A 89 -2.02 14.44 -15.90
C ASN A 89 -2.66 15.04 -14.65
N VAL A 90 -3.27 14.19 -13.82
CA VAL A 90 -4.06 14.58 -12.65
C VAL A 90 -3.29 14.45 -11.34
N GLY A 91 -2.04 13.98 -11.38
CA GLY A 91 -1.24 13.85 -10.17
C GLY A 91 0.00 12.99 -10.31
N THR A 92 0.57 12.63 -9.16
CA THR A 92 1.75 11.76 -9.06
C THR A 92 1.48 10.66 -8.04
N LEU A 93 1.69 9.42 -8.44
CA LEU A 93 1.71 8.25 -7.57
C LEU A 93 3.15 8.00 -7.09
N TYR A 94 3.32 7.74 -5.80
CA TYR A 94 4.54 7.24 -5.18
C TYR A 94 4.31 5.82 -4.70
N ASP A 95 5.25 4.92 -5.00
CA ASP A 95 5.17 3.51 -4.63
C ASP A 95 6.49 3.04 -3.97
N ARG A 96 6.40 2.30 -2.87
CA ARG A 96 7.54 1.84 -2.07
C ARG A 96 7.38 0.40 -1.63
N VAL A 97 8.53 -0.28 -1.50
CA VAL A 97 8.61 -1.60 -0.86
C VAL A 97 9.66 -1.57 0.24
N TYR A 98 9.29 -2.08 1.41
CA TYR A 98 10.19 -2.36 2.51
C TYR A 98 10.20 -3.87 2.80
N GLY A 99 11.33 -4.39 3.29
CA GLY A 99 11.47 -5.79 3.68
C GLY A 99 12.27 -5.96 4.96
N ASP A 100 11.96 -7.01 5.73
CA ASP A 100 12.67 -7.37 6.96
C ASP A 100 13.76 -8.44 6.75
N GLY A 101 13.89 -8.96 5.53
CA GLY A 101 14.81 -10.07 5.19
C GLY A 101 14.36 -11.45 5.66
N GLY A 102 13.24 -11.55 6.38
CA GLY A 102 12.64 -12.77 6.93
C GLY A 102 11.33 -13.19 6.25
N GLY A 103 10.98 -12.58 5.11
CA GLY A 103 9.74 -12.86 4.36
C GLY A 103 8.56 -11.97 4.76
N GLY A 104 8.79 -10.96 5.59
CA GLY A 104 7.86 -9.86 5.80
C GLY A 104 8.14 -8.72 4.82
N TYR A 105 7.06 -8.15 4.28
CA TYR A 105 7.13 -7.01 3.37
C TYR A 105 6.08 -5.96 3.73
N ILE A 106 6.39 -4.70 3.45
CA ILE A 106 5.44 -3.58 3.49
C ILE A 106 5.43 -2.94 2.11
N PHE A 107 4.26 -2.86 1.50
CA PHE A 107 4.01 -2.16 0.24
C PHE A 107 3.28 -0.86 0.56
N GLY A 108 3.79 0.26 0.06
CA GLY A 108 3.24 1.59 0.31
C GLY A 108 2.84 2.30 -0.96
N MET A 109 1.68 2.94 -0.95
CA MET A 109 1.30 3.92 -1.97
C MET A 109 0.93 5.26 -1.33
N ARG A 110 1.16 6.33 -2.08
CA ARG A 110 0.71 7.70 -1.79
C ARG A 110 0.46 8.41 -3.10
N ILE A 111 -0.52 9.30 -3.14
CA ILE A 111 -0.79 10.15 -4.29
C ILE A 111 -0.74 11.63 -3.90
N ASP A 112 -0.23 12.44 -4.83
CA ASP A 112 -0.32 13.90 -4.81
C ASP A 112 -1.08 14.32 -6.06
N MET A 113 -2.33 14.75 -5.87
CA MET A 113 -3.23 15.22 -6.92
C MET A 113 -2.93 16.70 -7.24
N ASN A 114 -3.25 17.12 -8.45
CA ASN A 114 -3.14 18.53 -8.89
C ASN A 114 -4.52 19.11 -9.21
N ASP A 115 -4.55 20.40 -9.53
CA ASP A 115 -5.73 21.20 -9.84
C ASP A 115 -6.14 21.13 -11.33
N GLU A 116 -5.68 20.11 -12.07
CA GLU A 116 -6.01 19.98 -13.48
C GLU A 116 -7.41 19.37 -13.66
N VAL A 117 -8.29 20.10 -14.34
CA VAL A 117 -9.59 19.60 -14.77
C VAL A 117 -9.40 18.48 -15.80
N TRP A 118 -10.02 17.33 -15.54
CA TRP A 118 -9.73 16.11 -16.30
C TRP A 118 -10.84 15.72 -17.28
N ASP A 119 -12.09 16.12 -17.03
CA ASP A 119 -13.23 15.79 -17.87
C ASP A 119 -14.15 17.00 -18.13
N SER A 120 -15.33 16.74 -18.72
CA SER A 120 -16.30 17.78 -19.08
C SER A 120 -17.12 18.32 -17.91
N SER A 121 -17.02 17.74 -16.70
CA SER A 121 -17.70 18.25 -15.50
C SER A 121 -17.14 19.61 -15.07
N GLY A 122 -15.87 19.87 -15.38
CA GLY A 122 -15.16 21.05 -14.92
C GLY A 122 -14.50 20.90 -13.55
N LEU A 123 -14.48 19.67 -12.99
CA LEU A 123 -13.90 19.35 -11.69
C LEU A 123 -12.51 18.71 -11.82
N THR A 124 -11.73 18.80 -10.75
CA THR A 124 -10.47 18.06 -10.59
C THR A 124 -10.73 16.57 -10.37
N PHE A 125 -9.73 15.72 -10.62
CA PHE A 125 -9.90 14.28 -10.40
C PHE A 125 -9.87 13.97 -8.91
N GLU A 126 -10.89 13.29 -8.43
CA GLU A 126 -10.99 12.82 -7.05
C GLU A 126 -10.69 11.32 -6.97
N VAL A 127 -10.16 10.89 -5.83
CA VAL A 127 -9.88 9.48 -5.57
C VAL A 127 -10.62 9.07 -4.31
N ASN A 128 -11.80 8.47 -4.49
CA ASN A 128 -12.60 7.91 -3.40
C ASN A 128 -12.02 6.57 -2.91
N ASP A 129 -11.33 5.85 -3.79
CA ASP A 129 -10.71 4.58 -3.44
C ASP A 129 -9.37 4.33 -4.11
N MET A 130 -8.43 3.87 -3.30
CA MET A 130 -7.14 3.34 -3.75
C MET A 130 -7.07 1.85 -3.48
N PHE A 131 -6.56 1.10 -4.44
CA PHE A 131 -6.43 -0.35 -4.32
C PHE A 131 -5.01 -0.80 -4.62
N ARG A 132 -4.61 -1.90 -3.99
CA ARG A 132 -3.40 -2.63 -4.34
C ARG A 132 -3.65 -4.13 -4.44
N SER A 133 -3.06 -4.78 -5.44
CA SER A 133 -3.24 -6.21 -5.76
C SER A 133 -2.04 -7.08 -5.37
N GLY A 134 -2.16 -8.38 -5.63
CA GLY A 134 -1.10 -9.38 -5.49
C GLY A 134 -1.08 -10.12 -4.15
N PHE A 135 -2.09 -9.95 -3.28
CA PHE A 135 -2.07 -10.48 -1.91
C PHE A 135 -2.75 -11.84 -1.73
N SER A 136 -3.21 -12.47 -2.81
CA SER A 136 -3.96 -13.74 -2.76
C SER A 136 -3.23 -14.89 -2.06
N SER A 137 -1.91 -14.91 -2.12
CA SER A 137 -1.05 -15.95 -1.51
C SER A 137 -0.34 -15.48 -0.23
N ALA A 138 -0.64 -14.29 0.29
CA ALA A 138 -0.07 -13.81 1.54
C ALA A 138 -0.53 -14.67 2.72
N ALA A 139 0.41 -15.03 3.61
CA ALA A 139 0.09 -15.79 4.82
C ALA A 139 -0.70 -14.94 5.83
N THR A 140 -0.33 -13.67 5.94
CA THR A 140 -1.09 -12.65 6.68
C THR A 140 -1.16 -11.37 5.86
N VAL A 141 -2.26 -10.63 6.01
CA VAL A 141 -2.44 -9.31 5.40
C VAL A 141 -2.94 -8.35 6.47
N ALA A 142 -2.23 -7.25 6.64
CA ALA A 142 -2.61 -6.16 7.52
C ALA A 142 -2.53 -4.82 6.77
N GLY A 143 -3.41 -3.89 7.11
CA GLY A 143 -3.49 -2.57 6.51
C GLY A 143 -3.24 -1.47 7.54
N GLY A 144 -2.84 -0.29 7.07
CA GLY A 144 -2.74 0.91 7.90
C GLY A 144 -2.35 2.12 7.08
N TYR A 145 -2.38 3.30 7.70
CA TYR A 145 -1.87 4.52 7.09
C TYR A 145 -0.88 5.24 8.01
N SER A 146 0.01 6.06 7.46
CA SER A 146 0.88 6.93 8.26
C SER A 146 0.94 8.32 7.67
N LYS A 147 1.09 9.32 8.54
CA LYS A 147 1.30 10.70 8.10
C LYS A 147 2.54 10.81 7.24
N VAL A 148 2.50 11.72 6.30
CA VAL A 148 3.64 12.17 5.53
C VAL A 148 4.48 13.04 6.47
N ASP A 149 5.77 12.70 6.60
CA ASP A 149 6.70 13.48 7.42
C ASP A 149 7.15 14.76 6.67
N ILE A 150 6.20 15.52 6.11
CA ILE A 150 6.43 16.79 5.39
C ILE A 150 5.70 17.92 6.12
N THR A 151 6.46 18.92 6.56
CA THR A 151 5.92 20.10 7.22
C THR A 151 5.01 20.91 6.28
N GLY A 152 3.80 21.22 6.75
CA GLY A 152 2.88 22.11 6.04
C GLY A 152 1.97 21.42 5.02
N ILE A 153 1.99 20.08 4.96
CA ILE A 153 1.04 19.29 4.19
C ILE A 153 -0.04 18.74 5.13
N THR A 154 -1.29 18.85 4.70
CA THR A 154 -2.42 18.13 5.29
C THR A 154 -2.63 16.87 4.46
N ASP A 155 -2.71 15.72 5.12
CA ASP A 155 -2.87 14.42 4.45
C ASP A 155 -4.32 13.95 4.56
N GLU A 156 -4.84 13.36 3.49
CA GLU A 156 -6.09 12.62 3.52
C GLU A 156 -5.83 11.19 4.05
N TYR A 157 -6.48 10.85 5.15
CA TYR A 157 -6.32 9.55 5.78
C TYR A 157 -7.26 8.52 5.16
N ALA A 158 -6.94 7.24 5.32
CA ALA A 158 -7.89 6.20 4.92
C ALA A 158 -9.10 6.22 5.87
N ARG A 159 -10.32 6.34 5.33
CA ARG A 159 -11.60 6.26 6.04
C ARG A 159 -11.90 4.83 6.47
N SER A 160 -11.60 3.86 5.61
CA SER A 160 -11.66 2.43 5.91
C SER A 160 -10.64 1.64 5.09
N ILE A 161 -10.25 0.46 5.58
CA ILE A 161 -9.31 -0.44 4.88
C ILE A 161 -9.86 -1.86 4.92
N GLY A 162 -9.81 -2.58 3.80
CA GLY A 162 -10.33 -3.94 3.74
C GLY A 162 -9.88 -4.73 2.53
N ARG A 163 -10.16 -6.03 2.53
CA ARG A 163 -9.84 -6.94 1.42
C ARG A 163 -10.96 -6.96 0.39
N SER A 164 -10.98 -5.97 -0.51
CA SER A 164 -12.02 -5.76 -1.51
C SER A 164 -11.42 -5.24 -2.82
N SER A 165 -12.00 -5.62 -3.95
CA SER A 165 -11.73 -5.05 -5.28
C SER A 165 -12.83 -4.10 -5.77
N LYS A 166 -13.79 -3.77 -4.90
CA LYS A 166 -14.95 -2.92 -5.19
C LYS A 166 -14.92 -1.61 -4.40
N GLY A 167 -14.91 -0.50 -5.12
CA GLY A 167 -14.96 0.87 -4.63
C GLY A 167 -16.36 1.47 -4.66
N LEU A 168 -16.47 2.68 -4.14
CA LEU A 168 -17.70 3.46 -4.02
C LEU A 168 -18.54 3.39 -5.30
N ASN A 169 -19.84 3.20 -5.14
CA ASN A 169 -20.81 3.07 -6.24
C ASN A 169 -20.56 1.89 -7.22
N GLU A 170 -19.60 0.99 -6.97
CA GLU A 170 -19.50 -0.27 -7.70
C GLU A 170 -20.48 -1.33 -7.16
N THR A 171 -20.95 -2.21 -8.04
CA THR A 171 -21.72 -3.38 -7.59
C THR A 171 -20.82 -4.29 -6.74
N GLY A 172 -21.23 -4.55 -5.50
CA GLY A 172 -20.52 -5.43 -4.57
C GLY A 172 -19.50 -4.73 -3.67
N VAL A 173 -19.62 -3.41 -3.44
CA VAL A 173 -18.87 -2.70 -2.39
C VAL A 173 -18.82 -3.52 -1.10
N GLY A 174 -17.61 -3.70 -0.57
CA GLY A 174 -17.37 -4.48 0.65
C GLY A 174 -17.37 -6.00 0.45
N SER A 175 -17.47 -6.50 -0.78
CA SER A 175 -17.26 -7.92 -1.08
C SER A 175 -15.80 -8.31 -0.87
N TYR A 176 -15.58 -9.55 -0.39
CA TYR A 176 -14.24 -10.05 -0.15
C TYR A 176 -13.51 -10.35 -1.47
N ASP A 177 -12.29 -9.85 -1.57
CA ASP A 177 -11.32 -10.23 -2.60
C ASP A 177 -9.98 -10.59 -1.94
N ALA A 178 -9.50 -11.80 -2.20
CA ALA A 178 -8.23 -12.25 -1.64
C ALA A 178 -7.03 -11.52 -2.27
N ASP A 179 -7.11 -11.03 -3.49
CA ASP A 179 -5.94 -10.43 -4.13
C ASP A 179 -5.79 -8.94 -3.81
N TRP A 180 -6.90 -8.26 -3.51
CA TRP A 180 -6.95 -6.81 -3.40
C TRP A 180 -7.08 -6.31 -1.96
N VAL A 181 -6.40 -5.21 -1.67
CA VAL A 181 -6.63 -4.36 -0.49
C VAL A 181 -7.11 -3.00 -0.97
N ARG A 182 -8.26 -2.57 -0.45
CA ARG A 182 -8.92 -1.28 -0.68
C ARG A 182 -8.64 -0.35 0.49
N PHE A 183 -8.37 0.91 0.17
CA PHE A 183 -8.32 2.05 1.06
C PHE A 183 -9.39 3.03 0.58
N GLU A 184 -10.45 3.16 1.36
CA GLU A 184 -11.46 4.21 1.15
C GLU A 184 -10.87 5.53 1.62
N THR A 185 -11.02 6.56 0.82
CA THR A 185 -10.40 7.87 0.97
C THR A 185 -11.24 8.89 0.21
N ASP A 186 -10.75 10.12 0.10
CA ASP A 186 -11.41 11.23 -0.57
C ASP A 186 -10.36 12.24 -1.03
N VAL A 187 -9.32 11.77 -1.74
CA VAL A 187 -8.20 12.65 -2.09
C VAL A 187 -8.60 13.52 -3.26
N ASN A 188 -8.78 14.82 -3.02
CA ASN A 188 -9.16 15.80 -4.03
C ASN A 188 -8.47 17.16 -3.76
N VAL A 189 -8.12 17.92 -4.80
CA VAL A 189 -7.54 19.28 -4.67
C VAL A 189 -8.61 20.35 -4.56
N GLU A 190 -9.70 20.21 -5.32
CA GLU A 190 -10.82 21.13 -5.31
C GLU A 190 -12.07 20.36 -4.86
N ASP A 191 -12.21 20.26 -3.55
CA ASP A 191 -13.42 19.75 -2.91
C ASP A 191 -14.39 20.92 -2.69
N PRO A 192 -15.59 20.92 -3.29
CA PRO A 192 -16.58 21.99 -3.10
C PRO A 192 -16.99 22.24 -1.65
N ASP A 193 -16.77 21.29 -0.73
CA ASP A 193 -16.98 21.48 0.70
C ASP A 193 -15.70 21.77 1.51
N ASP A 194 -14.55 21.82 0.85
CA ASP A 194 -13.21 22.20 1.36
C ASP A 194 -12.71 21.26 2.47
N THR A 195 -13.18 20.01 2.51
CA THR A 195 -12.83 19.06 3.59
C THR A 195 -11.62 18.19 3.27
N SER A 196 -11.31 18.01 1.99
CA SER A 196 -10.33 17.03 1.54
C SER A 196 -9.04 17.64 0.99
N PRO A 197 -7.85 17.20 1.44
CA PRO A 197 -6.58 17.65 0.87
C PRO A 197 -6.18 16.82 -0.36
N GLY A 198 -5.57 17.47 -1.36
CA GLY A 198 -5.09 16.81 -2.58
C GLY A 198 -3.87 15.91 -2.39
N THR A 199 -3.44 15.65 -1.15
CA THR A 199 -2.34 14.75 -0.82
C THR A 199 -2.85 13.65 0.07
N SER A 200 -2.63 12.39 -0.30
CA SER A 200 -2.94 11.27 0.58
C SER A 200 -1.87 11.09 1.66
N ALA A 201 -2.27 10.51 2.78
CA ALA A 201 -1.33 9.83 3.66
C ALA A 201 -0.64 8.67 2.92
N TRP A 202 0.39 8.09 3.52
CA TRP A 202 0.88 6.80 3.02
C TRP A 202 -0.08 5.69 3.41
N TYR A 203 -0.52 4.92 2.42
CA TYR A 203 -1.35 3.73 2.59
C TYR A 203 -0.50 2.48 2.48
N TRP A 204 -0.53 1.65 3.52
CA TRP A 204 0.38 0.54 3.71
C TRP A 204 -0.35 -0.80 3.71
N VAL A 205 0.20 -1.76 3.00
CA VAL A 205 -0.14 -3.18 3.13
C VAL A 205 1.07 -3.92 3.67
N LYS A 206 0.94 -4.47 4.88
CA LYS A 206 1.95 -5.32 5.52
C LYS A 206 1.57 -6.78 5.38
N ILE A 207 2.50 -7.60 4.91
CA ILE A 207 2.28 -9.02 4.68
C ILE A 207 3.40 -9.88 5.23
N THR A 208 3.12 -11.18 5.35
CA THR A 208 4.12 -12.23 5.53
C THR A 208 3.96 -13.33 4.48
N GLY A 209 4.99 -14.15 4.31
CA GLY A 209 4.99 -15.32 3.42
C GLY A 209 5.42 -15.03 1.99
N ALA A 210 5.78 -13.78 1.68
CA ALA A 210 6.37 -13.43 0.39
C ALA A 210 7.86 -13.76 0.34
N SER A 211 8.36 -14.09 -0.84
CA SER A 211 9.76 -14.40 -1.13
C SER A 211 10.51 -13.25 -1.84
N GLY A 212 9.81 -12.19 -2.18
CA GLY A 212 10.33 -11.08 -2.98
C GLY A 212 9.21 -10.15 -3.44
N TRP A 213 9.53 -9.28 -4.39
CA TRP A 213 8.59 -8.39 -5.06
C TRP A 213 8.90 -8.34 -6.56
N THR A 214 7.92 -7.90 -7.34
CA THR A 214 8.05 -7.63 -8.78
C THR A 214 7.18 -6.44 -9.16
N THR A 215 7.18 -6.03 -10.43
CA THR A 215 6.30 -4.99 -10.97
C THR A 215 5.26 -5.60 -11.89
N THR A 216 4.00 -5.17 -11.76
CA THR A 216 2.88 -5.63 -12.60
C THR A 216 2.04 -4.44 -13.06
N GLU A 217 1.45 -4.50 -14.26
CA GLU A 217 0.73 -3.39 -14.89
C GLU A 217 -0.54 -2.94 -14.14
N ASP A 218 -1.19 -3.86 -13.41
CA ASP A 218 -2.40 -3.59 -12.63
C ASP A 218 -2.16 -3.74 -11.11
N ALA A 219 -0.98 -3.34 -10.65
CA ALA A 219 -0.63 -3.43 -9.22
C ALA A 219 -1.48 -2.51 -8.35
N ILE A 220 -1.83 -1.35 -8.88
CA ILE A 220 -2.55 -0.28 -8.19
C ILE A 220 -3.72 0.16 -9.06
N ARG A 221 -4.87 0.40 -8.42
CA ARG A 221 -6.04 1.02 -9.05
C ARG A 221 -6.41 2.26 -8.26
N LEU A 222 -6.67 3.35 -8.96
CA LEU A 222 -7.33 4.55 -8.42
C LEU A 222 -8.74 4.58 -8.98
N TRP A 223 -9.71 4.96 -8.14
CA TRP A 223 -11.12 4.93 -8.48
C TRP A 223 -11.80 6.24 -8.09
N GLU A 224 -12.38 6.85 -9.12
CA GLU A 224 -13.36 7.93 -9.02
C GLU A 224 -14.75 7.29 -8.90
N GLY A 225 -15.38 7.53 -7.75
CA GLY A 225 -16.65 6.96 -7.30
C GLY A 225 -17.87 7.70 -7.80
N GLY A 226 -17.69 8.81 -8.53
CA GLY A 226 -18.78 9.59 -9.12
C GLY A 226 -19.58 10.36 -8.09
N GLU A 227 -18.91 10.82 -7.02
CA GLU A 227 -19.49 11.83 -6.14
C GLU A 227 -19.65 13.12 -6.95
N GLU A 228 -20.58 13.99 -6.54
CA GLU A 228 -20.81 15.29 -7.22
C GLU A 228 -21.15 15.22 -8.73
N ASP A 229 -21.80 14.12 -9.15
CA ASP A 229 -22.12 13.84 -10.56
C ASP A 229 -20.89 13.68 -11.47
N GLN A 230 -19.72 13.39 -10.91
CA GLN A 230 -18.50 13.06 -11.66
C GLN A 230 -18.63 11.71 -12.40
N THR A 231 -17.82 11.56 -13.45
CA THR A 231 -17.79 10.33 -14.25
C THR A 231 -17.06 9.22 -13.50
N LEU A 232 -17.73 8.08 -13.25
CA LEU A 232 -17.08 6.87 -12.72
C LEU A 232 -15.87 6.48 -13.58
N TYR A 233 -14.68 6.41 -12.97
CA TYR A 233 -13.45 6.20 -13.72
C TYR A 233 -12.40 5.40 -12.95
N SER A 234 -11.70 4.50 -13.65
CA SER A 234 -10.60 3.71 -13.11
C SER A 234 -9.30 4.04 -13.81
N ILE A 235 -8.24 4.24 -13.02
CA ILE A 235 -6.86 4.32 -13.51
C ILE A 235 -6.12 3.10 -12.96
N TYR A 236 -5.59 2.27 -13.85
CA TYR A 236 -4.72 1.16 -13.49
C TYR A 236 -3.26 1.57 -13.70
N LEU A 237 -2.44 1.34 -12.69
CA LEU A 237 -1.06 1.79 -12.63
C LEU A 237 -0.13 0.62 -12.36
N THR A 238 1.00 0.63 -13.07
CA THR A 238 2.08 -0.30 -12.80
C THR A 238 2.63 -0.05 -11.40
N GLY A 239 2.92 -1.10 -10.65
CA GLY A 239 3.44 -0.94 -9.29
C GLY A 239 4.01 -2.23 -8.73
N TYR A 240 4.48 -2.16 -7.49
CA TYR A 240 5.10 -3.29 -6.82
C TYR A 240 4.06 -4.26 -6.25
N THR A 241 4.22 -5.55 -6.53
CA THR A 241 3.44 -6.65 -5.97
C THR A 241 4.37 -7.70 -5.35
N PRO A 242 3.91 -8.45 -4.33
CA PRO A 242 4.70 -9.51 -3.75
C PRO A 242 4.84 -10.71 -4.69
N THR A 243 5.94 -11.45 -4.51
CA THR A 243 6.14 -12.76 -5.16
C THR A 243 6.22 -13.83 -4.09
N TYR A 244 5.83 -15.07 -4.43
CA TYR A 244 5.75 -16.19 -3.48
C TYR A 244 6.54 -17.40 -3.99
N SER A 245 7.27 -18.05 -3.08
CA SER A 245 7.98 -19.32 -3.34
C SER A 245 6.97 -20.46 -3.52
N GLY A 246 6.40 -20.57 -4.72
CA GLY A 246 5.38 -21.57 -5.06
C GLY A 246 4.46 -21.14 -6.19
N ALA A 247 4.32 -19.83 -6.44
CA ALA A 247 3.51 -19.27 -7.53
C ALA A 247 4.18 -19.38 -8.93
N ARG A 248 5.40 -19.93 -9.02
CA ARG A 248 6.15 -20.11 -10.28
C ARG A 248 5.86 -21.41 -11.04
N LEU A 249 4.67 -21.99 -10.92
CA LEU A 249 4.30 -23.19 -11.70
C LEU A 249 2.95 -23.13 -12.44
N ALA A 250 2.29 -21.97 -12.55
CA ALA A 250 1.04 -21.88 -13.33
C ALA A 250 1.05 -20.89 -14.52
N ALA A 251 1.96 -19.90 -14.57
CA ALA A 251 1.87 -18.83 -15.56
C ALA A 251 3.01 -18.79 -16.61
N SER A 252 4.06 -19.60 -16.50
CA SER A 252 5.28 -19.42 -17.34
C SER A 252 5.47 -20.40 -18.50
N SER A 253 4.46 -21.18 -18.92
CA SER A 253 4.56 -21.89 -20.21
C SER A 253 3.23 -22.38 -20.80
N LEU A 254 2.11 -21.69 -20.60
CA LEU A 254 1.07 -21.78 -21.63
C LEU A 254 1.62 -20.96 -22.80
N ALA A 255 2.35 -21.63 -23.70
CA ALA A 255 2.62 -21.07 -25.01
C ALA A 255 1.27 -20.55 -25.54
N PRO A 256 1.20 -19.29 -26.04
CA PRO A 256 -0.04 -18.72 -26.52
C PRO A 256 -0.75 -19.74 -27.40
N VAL A 257 -1.93 -20.19 -26.98
CA VAL A 257 -2.71 -21.11 -27.80
C VAL A 257 -3.12 -20.29 -29.02
N PRO A 258 -2.68 -20.66 -30.24
CA PRO A 258 -3.01 -19.87 -31.41
C PRO A 258 -4.52 -19.77 -31.55
N GLU A 259 -5.03 -18.55 -31.76
CA GLU A 259 -6.45 -18.36 -32.02
C GLU A 259 -6.89 -19.15 -33.27
N PRO A 260 -8.17 -19.55 -33.39
CA PRO A 260 -8.68 -20.23 -34.57
C PRO A 260 -8.35 -19.54 -35.91
N SER A 261 -8.31 -18.21 -35.90
CA SER A 261 -7.90 -17.36 -37.03
C SER A 261 -6.44 -17.60 -37.46
N THR A 262 -5.54 -17.88 -36.50
CA THR A 262 -4.13 -18.16 -36.75
C THR A 262 -3.95 -19.48 -37.51
N TYR A 263 -4.71 -20.51 -37.14
CA TYR A 263 -4.73 -21.78 -37.89
C TYR A 263 -5.32 -21.61 -39.29
N ALA A 264 -6.36 -20.79 -39.42
CA ALA A 264 -6.94 -20.48 -40.73
C ALA A 264 -5.93 -19.80 -41.65
N MET A 265 -5.15 -18.84 -41.14
CA MET A 265 -4.10 -18.15 -41.91
C MET A 265 -2.95 -19.09 -42.28
N LEU A 266 -2.54 -19.97 -41.37
CA LEU A 266 -1.53 -20.98 -41.66
C LEU A 266 -1.99 -21.96 -42.76
N LEU A 267 -3.22 -22.47 -42.65
CA LEU A 267 -3.81 -23.37 -43.64
C LEU A 267 -4.01 -22.66 -45.00
N ALA A 268 -4.44 -21.41 -45.00
CA ALA A 268 -4.53 -20.59 -46.20
C ALA A 268 -3.15 -20.40 -46.86
N GLY A 269 -2.12 -20.11 -46.06
CA GLY A 269 -0.73 -20.01 -46.51
C GLY A 269 -0.22 -21.31 -47.14
N LEU A 270 -0.45 -22.46 -46.48
CA LEU A 270 -0.09 -23.77 -47.00
C LEU A 270 -0.86 -24.11 -48.29
N GLY A 271 -2.14 -23.76 -48.36
CA GLY A 271 -2.96 -23.92 -49.56
C GLY A 271 -2.43 -23.12 -50.76
N ALA A 272 -2.01 -21.87 -50.53
CA ALA A 272 -1.41 -21.03 -51.57
C ALA A 272 -0.07 -21.61 -52.07
N VAL A 273 0.80 -22.05 -51.16
CA VAL A 273 2.08 -22.69 -51.52
C VAL A 273 1.85 -23.98 -52.32
N GLY A 274 0.89 -24.81 -51.90
CA GLY A 274 0.51 -26.04 -52.61
C GLY A 274 0.01 -25.77 -54.03
N MET A 275 -0.82 -24.73 -54.23
CA MET A 275 -1.29 -24.32 -55.56
C MET A 275 -0.14 -23.86 -56.46
N ILE A 276 0.80 -23.08 -55.94
CA ILE A 276 1.98 -22.61 -56.71
C ILE A 276 2.86 -23.80 -57.10
N ALA A 277 3.13 -24.72 -56.18
CA ALA A 277 3.93 -25.93 -56.44
C ALA A 277 3.29 -26.81 -57.52
N ARG A 278 1.96 -27.00 -57.49
CA ARG A 278 1.23 -27.77 -58.51
C ARG A 278 1.35 -27.15 -59.90
N ARG A 279 1.23 -25.82 -60.03
CA ARG A 279 1.37 -25.12 -61.31
C ARG A 279 2.75 -25.29 -61.94
N ARG A 280 3.80 -25.34 -61.12
CA ARG A 280 5.19 -25.55 -61.60
C ARG A 280 5.44 -26.95 -62.15
N ARG A 281 4.70 -27.95 -61.69
CA ARG A 281 4.84 -29.34 -62.18
C ARG A 281 4.11 -29.60 -63.50
N MET A 282 3.16 -28.73 -63.88
CA MET A 282 2.38 -28.86 -65.12
C MET A 282 2.96 -28.06 -66.29
N ARG A 283 4.13 -27.43 -66.10
CA ARG A 283 4.95 -26.84 -67.16
C ARG A 283 6.18 -27.71 -67.35
#